data_AF-A0A6A3BT37-F1
#
_entry.id   AF-A0A6A3BT37-F1
#
_cell.length_a   1.000
_cell.length_b   1.000
_cell.length_c   1.000
_cell.angle_alpha   90.00
_cell.angle_beta   90.00
_cell.angle_gamma   90.00
#
_symmetry.space_group_name_H-M   'P 1'
#
loop_
_entity.id
_entity.type
_entity.pdbx_description
1 polymer ?
#
loop_
_entity_poly.entity_id
_entity_poly.type
_entity_poly.pdbx_seq_one_letter_code
_entity_poly.pdbx_strand_id
1 'polypeptide(L)'
;MVSEAWDAVRRSLVYFRSQPVGTIASLDNFKENLNYNKVFVRDFVPSVLTFLMNGEPKIVKNFILKTLRLQSWEKKIDRFQLGGVMPAGFKVLRDPVKNNETLIADFGESAIGRVAPVDFGFWWIILLRAYTKSTGDTSLAELPKCQKGMRLILVLCLSEGFDTIPTLLCADGCCMIDRKMSTNEIWDYLKNEYEGDERIRVMQLLNFVRDFKLQKMKETETVNEYTERLLSITNRVRLLGSSLADSRIMEKILVTLPENFETTVTTLENTKDLSKIPLAELLSALQTQEQRRAMRQ
;
A
#
# COMPACT_ATOMS: atom_id res chain seq x y z
N MET A 1 18.84 6.82 3.58
CA MET A 1 17.36 6.98 3.48
C MET A 1 16.60 5.66 3.46
N VAL A 2 16.61 4.84 2.39
CA VAL A 2 15.81 3.59 2.37
C VAL A 2 16.28 2.56 3.42
N SER A 3 17.60 2.37 3.57
CA SER A 3 18.15 1.49 4.60
C SER A 3 17.78 1.96 6.02
N GLU A 4 17.87 3.27 6.28
CA GLU A 4 17.53 3.83 7.60
C GLU A 4 16.04 3.67 7.93
N ALA A 5 15.16 3.79 6.94
CA ALA A 5 13.73 3.53 7.10
C ALA A 5 13.48 2.04 7.41
N TRP A 6 14.20 1.13 6.75
CA TRP A 6 14.13 -0.30 7.03
C TRP A 6 14.62 -0.64 8.45
N ASP A 7 15.71 -0.02 8.90
CA ASP A 7 16.22 -0.17 10.26
C ASP A 7 15.24 0.36 11.31
N ALA A 8 14.51 1.45 11.00
CA ALA A 8 13.43 1.94 11.86
C ALA A 8 12.27 0.94 11.97
N VAL A 9 11.85 0.32 10.86
CA VAL A 9 10.81 -0.73 10.85
C VAL A 9 11.26 -1.97 11.63
N ARG A 10 12.53 -2.38 11.50
CA ARG A 10 13.05 -3.51 12.30
C ARG A 10 13.10 -3.20 13.80
N ARG A 11 13.43 -1.97 14.19
CA ARG A 11 13.42 -1.54 15.59
C ARG A 11 12.02 -1.51 16.20
N SER A 12 10.98 -1.34 15.39
CA SER A 12 9.59 -1.34 15.86
C SER A 12 9.00 -2.75 16.07
N LEU A 13 9.77 -3.82 15.81
CA LEU A 13 9.31 -5.20 15.95
C LEU A 13 8.88 -5.55 17.39
N VAL A 14 7.69 -6.13 17.50
CA VAL A 14 7.14 -6.67 18.75
C VAL A 14 7.28 -8.19 18.74
N TYR A 15 7.81 -8.73 19.84
CA TYR A 15 8.04 -10.16 20.01
C TYR A 15 7.15 -10.75 21.10
N PHE A 16 6.59 -11.92 20.81
CA PHE A 16 5.88 -12.76 21.78
C PHE A 16 6.41 -14.19 21.72
N ARG A 17 6.97 -14.67 22.83
CA ARG A 17 7.66 -15.94 23.01
C ARG A 17 8.75 -16.14 21.96
N SER A 18 9.59 -15.12 21.82
CA SER A 18 10.68 -15.03 20.83
C SER A 18 10.25 -15.10 19.36
N GLN A 19 8.96 -14.97 19.07
CA GLN A 19 8.44 -14.89 17.71
C GLN A 19 8.04 -13.45 17.39
N PRO A 20 8.43 -12.90 16.22
CA PRO A 20 7.95 -11.59 15.81
C PRO A 20 6.46 -11.70 15.51
N VAL A 21 5.67 -10.81 16.09
CA VAL A 21 4.19 -10.84 16.00
C VAL A 21 3.59 -9.55 15.46
N GLY A 22 4.38 -8.50 15.21
CA GLY A 22 3.89 -7.24 14.63
C GLY A 22 4.90 -6.12 14.76
N THR A 23 4.50 -4.89 14.44
CA THR A 23 5.26 -3.66 14.72
C THR A 23 4.48 -2.75 15.65
N ILE A 24 5.18 -2.04 16.54
CA ILE A 24 4.58 -1.01 17.40
C ILE A 24 4.19 0.21 16.56
N ALA A 25 3.11 0.90 16.96
CA ALA A 25 2.61 2.06 16.23
C ALA A 25 3.55 3.28 16.32
N SER A 26 4.22 3.48 17.45
CA SER A 26 5.25 4.51 17.60
C SER A 26 6.40 4.05 18.50
N LEU A 27 7.61 4.48 18.16
CA LEU A 27 8.83 4.32 18.96
C LEU A 27 9.05 5.49 19.93
N ASP A 28 8.23 6.54 19.85
CA ASP A 28 8.41 7.74 20.67
C ASP A 28 7.92 7.49 22.10
N ASN A 29 8.86 7.36 23.03
CA ASN A 29 8.59 7.18 24.46
C ASN A 29 8.12 8.46 25.18
N PHE A 30 8.00 9.59 24.49
CA PHE A 30 7.78 10.90 25.11
C PHE A 30 6.35 11.15 25.62
N LYS A 31 5.38 10.29 25.32
CA LYS A 31 4.00 10.41 25.82
C LYS A 31 3.46 9.05 26.25
N GLU A 32 3.59 8.73 27.55
CA GLU A 32 2.96 7.56 28.19
C GLU A 32 1.42 7.51 28.04
N ASN A 33 0.78 8.59 27.57
CA ASN A 33 -0.67 8.79 27.64
C ASN A 33 -1.48 8.36 26.41
N LEU A 34 -0.86 7.82 25.36
CA LEU A 34 -1.59 7.41 24.14
C LEU A 34 -1.30 5.94 23.83
N ASN A 35 -2.32 5.20 23.40
CA ASN A 35 -2.33 3.75 23.14
C ASN A 35 -1.31 3.25 22.07
N TYR A 36 -0.31 4.06 21.67
CA TYR A 36 0.66 3.78 20.61
C TYR A 36 1.72 2.73 20.96
N ASN A 37 1.73 2.21 22.19
CA ASN A 37 2.56 1.08 22.60
C ASN A 37 1.96 -0.30 22.23
N LYS A 38 0.94 -0.30 21.36
CA LYS A 38 0.21 -1.48 20.88
C LYS A 38 0.59 -1.78 19.42
N VAL A 39 0.37 -3.03 19.03
CA VAL A 39 0.34 -3.44 17.62
C VAL A 39 -1.10 -3.29 17.15
N PHE A 40 -1.38 -2.29 16.31
CA PHE A 40 -2.69 -2.12 15.67
C PHE A 40 -2.74 -2.83 14.33
N VAL A 41 -3.91 -3.38 13.98
CA VAL A 41 -4.09 -4.07 12.70
C VAL A 41 -3.84 -3.13 11.53
N ARG A 42 -4.41 -1.92 11.55
CA ARG A 42 -4.28 -0.93 10.46
C ARG A 42 -2.83 -0.45 10.29
N ASP A 43 -2.16 -0.09 11.38
CA ASP A 43 -0.77 0.38 11.38
C ASP A 43 0.21 -0.70 10.91
N PHE A 44 -0.14 -1.97 11.13
CA PHE A 44 0.70 -3.08 10.70
C PHE A 44 0.56 -3.41 9.20
N VAL A 45 -0.52 -3.00 8.52
CA VAL A 45 -0.76 -3.32 7.09
C VAL A 45 0.42 -2.88 6.19
N PRO A 46 0.93 -1.64 6.25
CA PRO A 46 2.08 -1.24 5.44
C PRO A 46 3.33 -2.06 5.77
N SER A 47 3.59 -2.32 7.05
CA SER A 47 4.72 -3.14 7.50
C SER A 47 4.64 -4.57 6.95
N VAL A 48 3.44 -5.16 6.91
CA VAL A 48 3.21 -6.47 6.29
C VAL A 48 3.63 -6.48 4.83
N LEU A 49 3.21 -5.48 4.05
CA LEU A 49 3.57 -5.41 2.63
C LEU A 49 5.10 -5.32 2.46
N THR A 50 5.78 -4.52 3.29
CA THR A 50 7.24 -4.40 3.23
C THR A 50 7.93 -5.73 3.59
N PHE A 51 7.50 -6.42 4.67
CA PHE A 51 8.08 -7.72 5.04
C PHE A 51 7.81 -8.81 4.00
N LEU A 52 6.62 -8.82 3.38
CA LEU A 52 6.29 -9.75 2.29
C LEU A 52 7.17 -9.51 1.06
N MET A 53 7.32 -8.25 0.63
CA MET A 53 8.18 -7.87 -0.48
C MET A 53 9.67 -8.17 -0.21
N ASN A 54 10.11 -8.13 1.06
CA ASN A 54 11.46 -8.48 1.46
C ASN A 54 11.68 -10.00 1.67
N GLY A 55 10.67 -10.84 1.42
CA GLY A 55 10.79 -12.29 1.61
C GLY A 55 10.83 -12.75 3.07
N GLU A 56 10.31 -11.94 4.01
CA GLU A 56 10.23 -12.24 5.44
C GLU A 56 8.78 -12.52 5.92
N PRO A 57 8.06 -13.53 5.39
CA PRO A 57 6.62 -13.70 5.62
C PRO A 57 6.27 -14.23 7.02
N LYS A 58 7.27 -14.66 7.81
CA LYS A 58 7.08 -15.32 9.11
C LYS A 58 6.36 -14.43 10.12
N ILE A 59 6.70 -13.14 10.16
CA ILE A 59 6.03 -12.16 11.04
C ILE A 59 4.53 -12.03 10.71
N VAL A 60 4.20 -12.02 9.42
CA VAL A 60 2.83 -11.89 8.91
C VAL A 60 2.01 -13.11 9.30
N LYS A 61 2.56 -14.31 9.09
CA LYS A 61 1.94 -15.58 9.52
C LYS A 61 1.66 -15.58 11.02
N ASN A 62 2.63 -15.16 11.83
CA ASN A 62 2.47 -15.10 13.27
C ASN A 62 1.39 -14.11 13.68
N PHE A 63 1.40 -12.90 13.11
CA PHE A 63 0.40 -11.88 13.36
C PHE A 63 -1.02 -12.37 13.05
N ILE A 64 -1.24 -12.97 11.86
CA ILE A 64 -2.52 -13.55 11.44
C ILE A 64 -3.00 -14.60 12.46
N LEU A 65 -2.12 -15.50 12.89
CA LEU A 65 -2.48 -16.57 13.83
C LEU A 65 -2.73 -16.05 15.26
N LYS A 66 -2.02 -15.02 15.71
CA LYS A 66 -2.25 -14.41 17.03
C LYS A 66 -3.57 -13.64 17.06
N THR A 67 -3.81 -12.79 16.07
CA THR A 67 -5.07 -12.03 15.96
C THR A 67 -6.28 -12.95 15.82
N LEU A 68 -6.16 -14.05 15.06
CA LEU A 68 -7.19 -15.09 14.98
C LEU A 68 -7.45 -15.76 16.33
N ARG A 69 -6.40 -16.03 17.13
CA ARG A 69 -6.57 -16.55 18.49
C ARG A 69 -7.33 -15.55 19.37
N LEU A 70 -7.01 -14.27 19.28
CA LEU A 70 -7.71 -13.22 20.04
C LEU A 70 -9.17 -13.07 19.58
N GLN A 71 -9.48 -13.27 18.29
CA GLN A 71 -10.85 -13.32 17.80
C GLN A 71 -11.68 -14.42 18.49
N SER A 72 -11.06 -15.51 18.94
CA SER A 72 -11.77 -16.60 19.62
C SER A 72 -12.03 -16.36 21.10
N TRP A 73 -11.53 -15.26 21.67
CA TRP A 73 -11.72 -14.95 23.08
C TRP A 73 -13.16 -14.53 23.38
N GLU A 74 -13.62 -14.86 24.59
CA GLU A 74 -14.86 -14.31 25.11
C GLU A 74 -14.66 -12.81 25.37
N LYS A 75 -15.47 -11.98 24.72
CA LYS A 75 -15.40 -10.52 24.87
C LYS A 75 -16.69 -10.02 25.47
N LYS A 76 -16.58 -9.20 26.50
CA LYS A 76 -17.71 -8.54 27.15
C LYS A 76 -17.41 -7.05 27.27
N ILE A 77 -18.30 -6.22 26.74
CA ILE A 77 -18.33 -4.79 27.04
C ILE A 77 -19.51 -4.59 27.98
N ASP A 78 -19.22 -4.21 29.22
CA ASP A 78 -20.18 -4.13 30.31
C ASP A 78 -20.98 -5.45 30.47
N ARG A 79 -22.24 -5.47 30.00
CA ARG A 79 -23.12 -6.66 30.05
C ARG A 79 -23.39 -7.29 28.67
N PHE A 80 -22.77 -6.79 27.60
CA PHE A 80 -22.97 -7.25 26.25
C PHE A 80 -21.82 -8.12 25.75
N GLN A 81 -22.12 -9.28 25.17
CA GLN A 81 -21.11 -10.19 24.63
C GLN A 81 -20.89 -9.92 23.14
N LEU A 82 -19.65 -9.67 22.74
CA LEU A 82 -19.29 -9.45 21.33
C LEU A 82 -18.88 -10.77 20.68
N GLY A 83 -19.65 -11.23 19.70
CA GLY A 83 -19.35 -12.42 18.90
C GLY A 83 -18.48 -12.08 17.69
N GLY A 84 -17.45 -12.88 17.39
CA GLY A 84 -16.75 -12.86 16.08
C GLY A 84 -15.88 -11.64 15.74
N VAL A 85 -15.90 -10.56 16.55
CA VAL A 85 -15.16 -9.31 16.27
C VAL A 85 -13.63 -9.52 16.32
N MET A 86 -12.91 -8.95 15.37
CA MET A 86 -11.43 -8.91 15.38
C MET A 86 -10.93 -7.83 16.34
N PRO A 87 -9.81 -8.04 17.05
CA PRO A 87 -9.25 -7.00 17.91
C PRO A 87 -8.73 -5.83 17.08
N ALA A 88 -8.80 -4.64 17.65
CA ALA A 88 -8.14 -3.44 17.14
C ALA A 88 -6.64 -3.57 17.09
N GLY A 89 -6.12 -4.19 18.12
CA GLY A 89 -4.72 -4.44 18.28
C GLY A 89 -4.48 -5.28 19.50
N PHE A 90 -3.21 -5.42 19.84
CA PHE A 90 -2.83 -6.09 21.06
C PHE A 90 -1.52 -5.51 21.62
N LYS A 91 -1.33 -5.72 22.91
CA LYS A 91 -0.09 -5.46 23.62
C LYS A 91 0.49 -6.76 24.14
N VAL A 92 1.81 -6.87 24.13
CA VAL A 92 2.52 -7.92 24.86
C VAL A 92 2.89 -7.36 26.23
N LEU A 93 2.39 -7.96 27.30
CA LEU A 93 2.89 -7.72 28.65
C LEU A 93 3.93 -8.77 29.00
N ARG A 94 5.04 -8.31 29.57
CA ARG A 94 6.10 -9.17 30.12
C ARG A 94 6.08 -9.05 31.62
N ASP A 95 5.90 -10.17 32.31
CA ASP A 95 6.10 -10.27 33.75
C ASP A 95 7.58 -10.56 34.01
N PRO A 96 8.37 -9.58 34.52
CA PRO A 96 9.80 -9.76 34.74
C PRO A 96 10.10 -10.76 35.85
N VAL A 97 9.16 -11.03 36.75
CA VAL A 97 9.34 -11.93 37.89
C VAL A 97 9.06 -13.37 37.49
N LYS A 98 8.00 -13.60 36.72
CA LYS A 98 7.59 -14.96 36.29
C LYS A 98 8.20 -15.39 34.96
N ASN A 99 8.97 -14.52 34.30
CA ASN A 99 9.47 -14.69 32.94
C ASN A 99 8.38 -15.18 31.97
N ASN A 100 7.17 -14.64 32.14
CA ASN A 100 6.00 -15.03 31.37
C ASN A 100 5.50 -13.86 30.54
N GLU A 101 5.02 -14.16 29.34
CA GLU A 101 4.47 -13.17 28.43
C GLU A 101 2.99 -13.45 28.20
N THR A 102 2.18 -12.40 28.27
CA THR A 102 0.74 -12.43 28.02
C THR A 102 0.37 -11.46 26.92
N LEU A 103 -0.61 -11.83 26.11
CA LEU A 103 -1.23 -10.94 25.13
C LEU A 103 -2.44 -10.29 25.77
N ILE A 104 -2.59 -8.98 25.59
CA ILE A 104 -3.81 -8.25 25.91
C ILE A 104 -4.36 -7.72 24.60
N ALA A 105 -5.55 -8.17 24.23
CA ALA A 105 -6.29 -7.63 23.10
C ALA A 105 -6.98 -6.33 23.50
N ASP A 106 -7.18 -5.47 22.51
CA ASP A 106 -8.03 -4.29 22.59
C ASP A 106 -9.10 -4.43 21.50
N PHE A 107 -10.38 -4.43 21.86
CA PHE A 107 -11.51 -4.51 20.93
C PHE A 107 -12.23 -3.16 20.77
N GLY A 108 -11.61 -2.07 21.24
CA GLY A 108 -12.21 -0.73 21.24
C GLY A 108 -12.61 -0.27 22.64
N GLU A 109 -12.50 -1.11 23.66
CA GLU A 109 -12.74 -0.74 25.06
C GLU A 109 -11.75 0.30 25.58
N SER A 110 -10.54 0.34 25.03
CA SER A 110 -9.53 1.37 25.37
C SER A 110 -9.56 2.57 24.42
N ALA A 111 -10.41 2.55 23.38
CA ALA A 111 -10.51 3.65 22.42
C ALA A 111 -11.27 4.83 23.03
N ILE A 112 -10.80 6.05 22.75
CA ILE A 112 -11.49 7.27 23.16
C ILE A 112 -12.85 7.29 22.47
N GLY A 113 -13.93 7.26 23.26
CA GLY A 113 -15.30 7.21 22.74
C GLY A 113 -15.85 5.80 22.43
N ARG A 114 -15.15 4.72 22.82
CA ARG A 114 -15.59 3.32 22.62
C ARG A 114 -15.96 2.99 21.18
N VAL A 115 -15.13 3.45 20.27
CA VAL A 115 -15.34 3.31 18.84
C VAL A 115 -15.19 1.84 18.42
N ALA A 116 -16.21 1.31 17.76
CA ALA A 116 -16.23 -0.06 17.27
C ALA A 116 -15.47 -0.14 15.93
N PRO A 117 -14.40 -0.91 15.84
CA PRO A 117 -13.55 -0.81 14.68
C PRO A 117 -13.89 -1.89 13.64
N VAL A 118 -14.67 -1.46 12.65
CA VAL A 118 -15.26 -2.32 11.63
C VAL A 118 -14.22 -2.73 10.58
N ASP A 119 -13.24 -1.87 10.31
CA ASP A 119 -12.24 -2.05 9.26
C ASP A 119 -11.25 -3.19 9.52
N PHE A 120 -11.02 -3.58 10.78
CA PHE A 120 -9.99 -4.56 11.12
C PHE A 120 -10.28 -5.99 10.67
N GLY A 121 -11.55 -6.40 10.66
CA GLY A 121 -11.94 -7.69 10.09
C GLY A 121 -11.58 -7.74 8.60
N PHE A 122 -11.87 -6.67 7.87
CA PHE A 122 -11.57 -6.57 6.44
C PHE A 122 -10.07 -6.54 6.18
N TRP A 123 -9.31 -5.74 6.94
CA TRP A 123 -7.85 -5.72 6.83
C TRP A 123 -7.24 -7.09 7.10
N TRP A 124 -7.72 -7.82 8.10
CA TRP A 124 -7.23 -9.17 8.38
C TRP A 124 -7.43 -10.13 7.20
N ILE A 125 -8.59 -10.10 6.54
CA ILE A 125 -8.87 -10.92 5.34
C ILE A 125 -7.95 -10.51 4.18
N ILE A 126 -7.77 -9.19 3.97
CA ILE A 126 -6.88 -8.65 2.93
C ILE A 126 -5.43 -9.08 3.20
N LEU A 127 -4.96 -9.04 4.44
CA LEU A 127 -3.61 -9.48 4.82
C LEU A 127 -3.41 -10.98 4.61
N LEU A 128 -4.41 -11.81 4.93
CA LEU A 128 -4.36 -13.24 4.64
C LEU A 128 -4.25 -13.49 3.12
N ARG A 129 -4.99 -12.73 2.30
CA ARG A 129 -4.88 -12.79 0.84
C ARG A 129 -3.51 -12.30 0.35
N ALA A 130 -2.98 -11.22 0.92
CA ALA A 130 -1.66 -10.70 0.56
C ALA A 130 -0.56 -11.72 0.87
N TYR A 131 -0.61 -12.35 2.05
CA TYR A 131 0.30 -13.43 2.43
C TYR A 131 0.27 -14.59 1.43
N THR A 132 -0.93 -15.12 1.13
CA THR A 132 -1.07 -16.29 0.22
C THR A 132 -0.60 -15.96 -1.19
N LYS A 133 -0.88 -14.75 -1.68
CA LYS A 133 -0.41 -14.31 -3.01
C LYS A 133 1.08 -14.06 -3.08
N SER A 134 1.67 -13.49 -2.03
CA SER A 134 3.11 -13.22 -1.99
C SER A 134 3.95 -14.48 -1.81
N THR A 135 3.49 -15.43 -0.98
CA THR A 135 4.26 -16.63 -0.64
C THR A 135 3.95 -17.84 -1.51
N GLY A 136 2.79 -17.85 -2.19
CA GLY A 136 2.24 -19.05 -2.85
C GLY A 136 1.71 -20.12 -1.88
N ASP A 137 1.86 -19.94 -0.57
CA ASP A 137 1.42 -20.88 0.46
C ASP A 137 -0.06 -20.68 0.79
N THR A 138 -0.94 -21.54 0.25
CA THR A 138 -2.38 -21.54 0.57
C THR A 138 -2.72 -22.26 1.87
N SER A 139 -1.79 -23.04 2.43
CA SER A 139 -2.06 -23.89 3.60
C SER A 139 -2.53 -23.08 4.80
N LEU A 140 -1.99 -21.86 5.00
CA LEU A 140 -2.41 -20.96 6.07
C LEU A 140 -3.87 -20.54 5.95
N ALA A 141 -4.34 -20.24 4.74
CA ALA A 141 -5.72 -19.81 4.51
C ALA A 141 -6.71 -20.98 4.57
N GLU A 142 -6.27 -22.18 4.17
CA GLU A 142 -7.08 -23.41 4.21
C GLU A 142 -7.26 -23.99 5.63
N LEU A 143 -6.45 -23.55 6.61
CA LEU A 143 -6.60 -23.99 7.99
C LEU A 143 -8.05 -23.78 8.48
N PRO A 144 -8.68 -24.79 9.11
CA PRO A 144 -10.08 -24.70 9.56
C PRO A 144 -10.36 -23.49 10.46
N LYS A 145 -9.38 -23.12 11.30
CA LYS A 145 -9.46 -21.93 12.14
C LYS A 145 -9.50 -20.63 11.34
N CYS A 146 -8.73 -20.52 10.25
CA CYS A 146 -8.73 -19.33 9.39
C CYS A 146 -10.04 -19.24 8.60
N GLN A 147 -10.53 -20.36 8.07
CA GLN A 147 -11.86 -20.45 7.44
C GLN A 147 -12.98 -20.04 8.40
N LYS A 148 -12.93 -20.53 9.64
CA LYS A 148 -13.86 -20.11 10.70
C LYS A 148 -13.74 -18.62 11.01
N GLY A 149 -12.52 -18.08 11.10
CA GLY A 149 -12.28 -16.66 11.34
C GLY A 149 -12.86 -15.75 10.26
N MET A 150 -12.63 -16.10 8.98
CA MET A 150 -13.24 -15.41 7.83
C MET A 150 -14.76 -15.49 7.88
N ARG A 151 -15.32 -16.67 8.14
CA ARG A 151 -16.77 -16.86 8.25
C ARG A 151 -17.37 -15.98 9.35
N LEU A 152 -16.73 -15.90 10.52
CA LEU A 152 -17.20 -15.05 11.61
C LEU A 152 -17.21 -13.57 11.23
N ILE A 153 -16.19 -13.08 10.53
CA ILE A 153 -16.15 -11.69 10.03
C ILE A 153 -17.28 -11.46 9.02
N LEU A 154 -17.42 -12.35 8.03
CA LEU A 154 -18.42 -12.21 6.98
C LEU A 154 -19.85 -12.27 7.52
N VAL A 155 -20.13 -13.15 8.48
CA VAL A 155 -21.46 -13.25 9.12
C VAL A 155 -21.83 -11.97 9.86
N LEU A 156 -20.87 -11.27 10.48
CA LEU A 156 -21.14 -9.99 11.13
C LEU A 156 -21.49 -8.87 10.14
N CYS A 157 -20.91 -8.91 8.94
CA CYS A 157 -21.10 -7.86 7.93
C CYS A 157 -22.26 -8.14 6.98
N LEU A 158 -22.65 -9.41 6.82
CA LEU A 158 -23.69 -9.87 5.89
C LEU A 158 -24.94 -10.35 6.65
N SER A 159 -25.03 -10.10 7.95
CA SER A 159 -26.21 -10.43 8.73
C SER A 159 -27.42 -9.68 8.20
N GLU A 160 -28.57 -10.36 8.15
CA GLU A 160 -29.84 -9.73 7.82
C GLU A 160 -30.17 -8.63 8.84
N GLY A 161 -30.71 -7.51 8.36
CA GLY A 161 -31.04 -6.36 9.16
C GLY A 161 -32.17 -5.54 8.53
N PHE A 162 -32.51 -4.43 9.17
CA PHE A 162 -33.51 -3.48 8.66
C PHE A 162 -32.94 -2.50 7.61
N ASP A 163 -31.70 -2.71 7.18
CA ASP A 163 -31.02 -1.84 6.24
C ASP A 163 -31.69 -1.91 4.85
N THR A 164 -32.02 -0.75 4.29
CA THR A 164 -32.65 -0.61 2.97
C THR A 164 -31.62 -0.37 1.85
N ILE A 165 -30.35 -0.25 2.23
CA ILE A 165 -29.23 0.02 1.33
C ILE A 165 -28.23 -1.16 1.38
N PRO A 166 -27.56 -1.48 0.27
CA PRO A 166 -26.64 -2.62 0.21
C PRO A 166 -25.29 -2.37 0.91
N THR A 167 -25.07 -1.16 1.42
CA THR A 167 -23.84 -0.75 2.10
C THR A 167 -23.93 -0.99 3.60
N LEU A 168 -22.83 -1.43 4.21
CA LEU A 168 -22.75 -1.68 5.65
C LEU A 168 -22.99 -0.40 6.45
N LEU A 169 -23.95 -0.44 7.38
CA LEU A 169 -24.18 0.66 8.32
C LEU A 169 -23.03 0.74 9.32
N CYS A 170 -22.47 1.93 9.48
CA CYS A 170 -21.25 2.17 10.23
C CYS A 170 -21.44 3.35 11.20
N ALA A 171 -21.03 3.17 12.47
CA ALA A 171 -20.99 4.27 13.43
C ALA A 171 -19.80 5.21 13.14
N ASP A 172 -19.92 6.48 13.57
CA ASP A 172 -18.81 7.43 13.51
C ASP A 172 -17.56 6.85 14.19
N GLY A 173 -16.40 7.05 13.57
CA GLY A 173 -15.11 6.57 14.09
C GLY A 173 -14.72 5.14 13.68
N CYS A 174 -15.61 4.36 13.05
CA CYS A 174 -15.40 2.91 12.89
C CYS A 174 -14.24 2.46 11.97
N CYS A 175 -13.56 3.40 11.33
CA CYS A 175 -12.49 3.17 10.35
C CYS A 175 -11.18 3.83 10.82
N MET A 176 -10.21 4.05 9.91
CA MET A 176 -8.94 4.73 10.22
C MET A 176 -9.13 6.03 11.00
N ILE A 177 -10.17 6.77 10.66
CA ILE A 177 -10.61 7.95 11.37
C ILE A 177 -11.40 7.48 12.59
N ASP A 178 -10.80 7.60 13.77
CA ASP A 178 -11.32 7.08 15.04
C ASP A 178 -12.02 8.15 15.90
N ARG A 179 -12.37 9.29 15.30
CA ARG A 179 -13.01 10.43 15.98
C ARG A 179 -14.28 10.84 15.25
N LYS A 180 -15.18 11.46 16.02
CA LYS A 180 -16.35 12.12 15.45
C LYS A 180 -15.89 13.32 14.63
N MET A 181 -16.02 13.22 13.31
CA MET A 181 -15.74 14.28 12.35
C MET A 181 -16.84 14.29 11.30
N SER A 182 -17.23 15.48 10.85
CA SER A 182 -18.10 15.63 9.69
C SER A 182 -17.41 15.15 8.42
N THR A 183 -18.18 14.78 7.40
CA THR A 183 -17.63 14.35 6.10
C THR A 183 -16.68 15.38 5.51
N ASN A 184 -16.96 16.67 5.68
CA ASN A 184 -16.09 17.75 5.22
C ASN A 184 -14.77 17.79 6.01
N GLU A 185 -14.83 17.68 7.34
CA GLU A 185 -13.61 17.63 8.18
C GLU A 185 -12.77 16.38 7.88
N ILE A 186 -13.41 15.24 7.63
CA ILE A 186 -12.75 14.02 7.17
C ILE A 186 -12.04 14.25 5.84
N TRP A 187 -12.74 14.85 4.87
CA TRP A 187 -12.18 15.15 3.57
C TRP A 187 -10.99 16.10 3.66
N ASP A 188 -11.13 17.21 4.39
CA ASP A 188 -10.06 18.19 4.58
C ASP A 188 -8.88 17.59 5.37
N TYR A 189 -9.14 16.75 6.37
CA TYR A 189 -8.10 16.03 7.09
C TYR A 189 -7.32 15.08 6.16
N LEU A 190 -8.01 14.21 5.42
CA LEU A 190 -7.38 13.28 4.49
C LEU A 190 -6.62 14.02 3.40
N LYS A 191 -7.18 15.14 2.92
CA LYS A 191 -6.52 16.02 1.96
C LYS A 191 -5.21 16.54 2.55
N ASN A 192 -5.23 17.13 3.73
CA ASN A 192 -4.01 17.67 4.36
C ASN A 192 -2.97 16.59 4.70
N GLU A 193 -3.41 15.43 5.20
CA GLU A 193 -2.52 14.34 5.63
C GLU A 193 -1.83 13.66 4.43
N TYR A 194 -2.56 13.39 3.34
CA TYR A 194 -2.07 12.58 2.23
C TYR A 194 -1.74 13.36 0.96
N GLU A 195 -2.30 14.55 0.75
CA GLU A 195 -1.92 15.36 -0.42
C GLU A 195 -0.54 16.01 -0.27
N GLY A 196 -0.05 16.16 0.97
CA GLY A 196 1.18 16.88 1.31
C GLY A 196 1.06 18.39 1.09
N ASP A 197 2.11 19.14 1.41
CA ASP A 197 2.17 20.58 1.14
C ASP A 197 2.09 20.84 -0.37
N GLU A 198 1.14 21.66 -0.80
CA GLU A 198 0.94 22.08 -2.20
C GLU A 198 2.25 22.60 -2.82
N ARG A 199 3.09 23.27 -2.03
CA ARG A 199 4.41 23.75 -2.48
C ARG A 199 5.37 22.61 -2.78
N ILE A 200 5.36 21.55 -1.97
CA ILE A 200 6.18 20.35 -2.19
C ILE A 200 5.69 19.62 -3.44
N ARG A 201 4.36 19.48 -3.61
CA ARG A 201 3.77 18.87 -4.81
C ARG A 201 4.14 19.64 -6.07
N VAL A 202 4.01 20.97 -6.06
CA VAL A 202 4.42 21.84 -7.18
C VAL A 202 5.92 21.71 -7.46
N MET A 203 6.76 21.70 -6.42
CA MET A 203 8.20 21.51 -6.58
C MET A 203 8.55 20.13 -7.17
N GLN A 204 7.92 19.06 -6.70
CA GLN A 204 8.10 17.70 -7.24
C GLN A 204 7.65 17.62 -8.70
N LEU A 205 6.51 18.23 -9.03
CA LEU A 205 6.01 18.32 -10.40
C LEU A 205 7.02 19.05 -11.30
N LEU A 206 7.53 20.20 -10.85
CA LEU A 206 8.55 20.96 -11.59
C LEU A 206 9.83 20.15 -11.78
N ASN A 207 10.27 19.39 -10.76
CA ASN A 207 11.43 18.51 -10.87
C ASN A 207 11.19 17.40 -11.91
N PHE A 208 10.05 16.72 -11.90
CA PHE A 208 9.77 15.69 -12.90
C PHE A 208 9.61 16.25 -14.32
N VAL A 209 9.01 17.43 -14.47
CA VAL A 209 8.94 18.12 -15.77
C VAL A 209 10.34 18.51 -16.24
N ARG A 210 11.22 18.94 -15.33
CA ARG A 210 12.64 19.19 -15.65
C ARG A 210 13.36 17.90 -16.05
N ASP A 211 13.18 16.82 -15.29
CA ASP A 211 13.80 15.52 -15.59
C ASP A 211 13.34 14.98 -16.95
N PHE A 212 12.05 15.14 -17.27
CA PHE A 212 11.50 14.83 -18.59
C PHE A 212 12.20 15.64 -19.68
N LYS A 213 12.33 16.95 -19.49
CA LYS A 213 13.03 17.83 -20.44
C LYS A 213 14.50 17.46 -20.61
N LEU A 214 15.17 16.98 -19.57
CA LEU A 214 16.58 16.58 -19.58
C LEU A 214 16.82 15.16 -20.10
N GLN A 215 15.78 14.33 -20.30
CA GLN A 215 15.96 13.00 -20.87
C GLN A 215 16.61 13.11 -22.26
N LYS A 216 17.54 12.21 -22.54
CA LYS A 216 18.10 11.99 -23.87
C LYS A 216 18.34 10.49 -24.02
N MET A 217 18.13 9.98 -25.23
CA MET A 217 18.44 8.60 -25.50
C MET A 217 19.97 8.41 -25.59
N LYS A 218 20.50 7.37 -24.95
CA LYS A 218 21.92 6.99 -25.02
C LYS A 218 22.17 6.12 -26.26
N GLU A 219 23.41 6.09 -26.74
CA GLU A 219 23.81 5.23 -27.87
C GLU A 219 23.73 3.73 -27.55
N THR A 220 23.88 3.37 -26.27
CA THR A 220 23.94 1.97 -25.81
C THR A 220 22.61 1.43 -25.29
N GLU A 221 21.59 2.27 -25.16
CA GLU A 221 20.30 1.87 -24.62
C GLU A 221 19.31 1.56 -25.73
N THR A 222 18.40 0.63 -25.46
CA THR A 222 17.37 0.24 -26.43
C THR A 222 16.21 1.25 -26.46
N VAL A 223 15.47 1.28 -27.58
CA VAL A 223 14.26 2.11 -27.71
C VAL A 223 13.25 1.79 -26.60
N ASN A 224 13.16 0.52 -26.17
CA ASN A 224 12.27 0.11 -25.08
C ASN A 224 12.69 0.70 -23.73
N GLU A 225 13.96 0.55 -23.35
CA GLU A 225 14.48 1.09 -22.09
C GLU A 225 14.31 2.62 -22.01
N TYR A 226 14.53 3.31 -23.12
CA TYR A 226 14.32 4.76 -23.21
C TYR A 226 12.83 5.14 -23.05
N THR A 227 11.94 4.41 -23.74
CA THR A 227 10.50 4.66 -23.69
C THR A 227 9.93 4.38 -22.30
N GLU A 228 10.33 3.28 -21.66
CA GLU A 228 9.93 2.97 -20.29
C GLU A 228 10.35 4.05 -19.30
N ARG A 229 11.54 4.63 -19.46
CA ARG A 229 11.99 5.79 -18.65
C ARG A 229 11.10 7.01 -18.86
N LEU A 230 10.79 7.36 -20.10
CA LEU A 230 9.90 8.49 -20.40
C LEU A 230 8.50 8.27 -19.81
N LEU A 231 7.92 7.09 -20.02
CA LEU A 231 6.61 6.73 -19.49
C LEU A 231 6.58 6.71 -17.96
N SER A 232 7.66 6.26 -17.31
CA SER A 232 7.81 6.29 -15.85
C SER A 232 7.73 7.73 -15.31
N ILE A 233 8.40 8.68 -15.96
CA ILE A 233 8.33 10.10 -15.57
C ILE A 233 6.92 10.66 -15.84
N THR A 234 6.33 10.37 -17.00
CA THR A 234 4.96 10.81 -17.34
C THR A 234 3.94 10.28 -16.33
N ASN A 235 4.07 9.02 -15.91
CA ASN A 235 3.18 8.42 -14.92
C ASN A 235 3.35 9.09 -13.55
N ARG A 236 4.57 9.45 -13.13
CA ARG A 236 4.81 10.22 -11.90
C ARG A 236 4.18 11.60 -11.96
N VAL A 237 4.29 12.28 -13.10
CA VAL A 237 3.59 13.56 -13.34
C VAL A 237 2.05 13.38 -13.23
N ARG A 238 1.52 12.29 -13.78
CA ARG A 238 0.10 11.91 -13.68
C ARG A 238 -0.38 11.71 -12.25
N LEU A 239 0.43 11.05 -11.43
CA LEU A 239 0.12 10.83 -10.02
C LEU A 239 0.08 12.13 -9.21
N LEU A 240 0.77 13.19 -9.66
CA LEU A 240 0.74 14.52 -9.03
C LEU A 240 -0.40 15.43 -9.56
N GLY A 241 -1.30 14.90 -10.39
CA GLY A 241 -2.48 15.62 -10.87
C GLY A 241 -2.28 16.43 -12.15
N SER A 242 -1.15 16.29 -12.85
CA SER A 242 -0.89 16.91 -14.16
C SER A 242 -0.69 15.84 -15.22
N SER A 243 -0.79 16.14 -16.51
CA SER A 243 -0.51 15.15 -17.56
C SER A 243 0.38 15.74 -18.65
N LEU A 244 1.28 14.90 -19.18
CA LEU A 244 2.00 15.19 -20.40
C LEU A 244 1.24 14.54 -21.54
N ALA A 245 0.81 15.35 -22.52
CA ALA A 245 0.14 14.84 -23.71
C ALA A 245 1.08 13.94 -24.52
N ASP A 246 0.54 12.93 -25.19
CA ASP A 246 1.30 12.01 -26.05
C ASP A 246 2.10 12.75 -27.13
N SER A 247 1.58 13.88 -27.63
CA SER A 247 2.31 14.75 -28.56
C SER A 247 3.66 15.23 -27.99
N ARG A 248 3.71 15.63 -26.72
CA ARG A 248 4.96 16.03 -26.07
C ARG A 248 5.92 14.87 -25.87
N ILE A 249 5.40 13.66 -25.67
CA ILE A 249 6.23 12.45 -25.56
C ILE A 249 6.82 12.10 -26.93
N MET A 250 6.02 12.20 -27.99
CA MET A 250 6.48 11.98 -29.36
C MET A 250 7.54 13.00 -29.79
N GLU A 251 7.27 14.29 -29.60
CA GLU A 251 8.25 15.36 -29.84
C GLU A 251 9.55 15.09 -29.06
N LYS A 252 9.41 14.67 -27.79
CA LYS A 252 10.57 14.36 -26.97
C LYS A 252 11.40 13.23 -27.56
N ILE A 253 10.76 12.13 -27.99
CA ILE A 253 11.45 11.01 -28.64
C ILE A 253 12.16 11.49 -29.89
N LEU A 254 11.45 12.11 -30.83
CA LEU A 254 12.00 12.54 -32.13
C LEU A 254 13.23 13.45 -31.99
N VAL A 255 13.23 14.37 -31.03
CA VAL A 255 14.34 15.34 -30.83
C VAL A 255 15.55 14.72 -30.08
N THR A 256 15.39 13.55 -29.45
CA THR A 256 16.41 12.99 -28.55
C THR A 256 16.95 11.63 -28.96
N LEU A 257 16.40 11.06 -30.04
CA LEU A 257 16.94 9.86 -30.66
C LEU A 257 18.39 10.11 -31.12
N PRO A 258 19.25 9.08 -31.07
CA PRO A 258 20.60 9.16 -31.62
C PRO A 258 20.59 9.25 -33.16
N GLU A 259 21.68 9.73 -33.74
CA GLU A 259 21.81 9.99 -35.19
C GLU A 259 21.54 8.75 -36.05
N ASN A 260 21.76 7.57 -35.48
CA ASN A 260 21.49 6.32 -36.16
C ASN A 260 19.98 6.18 -36.51
N PHE A 261 19.04 6.85 -35.86
CA PHE A 261 17.61 6.79 -36.22
C PHE A 261 17.19 7.85 -37.27
N GLU A 262 18.06 8.78 -37.66
CA GLU A 262 17.75 9.90 -38.57
C GLU A 262 17.12 9.46 -39.91
N THR A 263 17.66 8.40 -40.53
CA THR A 263 17.10 7.86 -41.78
C THR A 263 15.65 7.39 -41.64
N THR A 264 15.26 6.90 -40.46
CA THR A 264 13.88 6.46 -40.23
C THR A 264 12.98 7.63 -39.90
N VAL A 265 13.46 8.58 -39.10
CA VAL A 265 12.73 9.82 -38.79
C VAL A 265 12.41 10.58 -40.08
N THR A 266 13.41 10.80 -40.94
CA THR A 266 13.23 11.44 -42.26
C THR A 266 12.29 10.66 -43.18
N THR A 267 12.32 9.32 -43.18
CA THR A 267 11.32 8.56 -43.95
C THR A 267 9.91 8.69 -43.38
N LEU A 268 9.75 8.75 -42.05
CA LEU A 268 8.45 8.93 -41.40
C LEU A 268 7.89 10.33 -41.67
N GLU A 269 8.73 11.36 -41.59
CA GLU A 269 8.40 12.75 -41.93
C GLU A 269 7.91 12.91 -43.38
N ASN A 270 8.57 12.24 -44.32
CA ASN A 270 8.22 12.33 -45.74
C ASN A 270 6.99 11.50 -46.11
N THR A 271 6.68 10.45 -45.36
CA THR A 271 5.59 9.52 -45.70
C THR A 271 4.30 9.75 -44.91
N LYS A 272 4.39 10.40 -43.74
CA LYS A 272 3.26 10.57 -42.82
C LYS A 272 3.28 11.94 -42.16
N ASP A 273 2.08 12.43 -41.87
CA ASP A 273 1.88 13.64 -41.07
C ASP A 273 2.22 13.33 -39.60
N LEU A 274 3.39 13.78 -39.13
CA LEU A 274 3.87 13.58 -37.76
C LEU A 274 2.88 14.03 -36.68
N SER A 275 1.97 14.96 -37.00
CA SER A 275 0.94 15.43 -36.06
C SER A 275 -0.19 14.42 -35.81
N LYS A 276 -0.30 13.37 -36.65
CA LYS A 276 -1.39 12.38 -36.62
C LYS A 276 -0.92 10.95 -36.33
N ILE A 277 0.38 10.71 -36.23
CA ILE A 277 0.92 9.38 -35.93
C ILE A 277 0.66 9.09 -34.45
N PRO A 278 0.06 7.94 -34.08
CA PRO A 278 -0.04 7.53 -32.70
C PRO A 278 1.33 7.07 -32.16
N LEU A 279 1.61 7.35 -30.88
CA LEU A 279 2.87 6.99 -30.22
C LEU A 279 3.25 5.52 -30.42
N ALA A 280 2.28 4.61 -30.37
CA ALA A 280 2.49 3.16 -30.57
C ALA A 280 3.08 2.82 -31.96
N GLU A 281 2.66 3.55 -32.99
CA GLU A 281 3.13 3.33 -34.35
C GLU A 281 4.57 3.86 -34.55
N LEU A 282 4.89 5.01 -33.95
CA LEU A 282 6.25 5.53 -33.91
C LEU A 282 7.21 4.56 -33.22
N LEU A 283 6.83 4.04 -32.04
CA LEU A 283 7.63 3.09 -31.28
C LEU A 283 7.86 1.78 -32.05
N SER A 284 6.82 1.26 -32.70
CA SER A 284 6.92 0.06 -33.55
C SER A 284 7.90 0.25 -34.71
N ALA A 285 7.88 1.41 -35.37
CA ALA A 285 8.80 1.73 -36.46
C ALA A 285 10.27 1.78 -35.98
N LEU A 286 10.52 2.43 -34.84
CA LEU A 286 11.86 2.55 -34.23
C LEU A 286 12.39 1.18 -33.77
N GLN A 287 11.57 0.37 -33.09
CA GLN A 287 11.90 -0.99 -32.68
C GLN A 287 12.21 -1.90 -33.88
N THR A 288 11.43 -1.79 -34.96
CA THR A 288 11.65 -2.58 -36.18
C THR A 288 13.01 -2.26 -36.80
N GLN A 289 13.42 -0.99 -36.82
CA GLN A 289 14.74 -0.60 -37.30
C GLN A 289 15.86 -1.15 -36.39
N GLU A 290 15.69 -1.04 -35.07
CA GLU A 290 16.65 -1.56 -34.08
C GLU A 290 16.86 -3.07 -34.27
N GLN A 291 15.78 -3.86 -34.39
CA GLN A 291 15.84 -5.30 -34.67
C GLN A 291 16.53 -5.62 -36.01
N ARG A 292 16.23 -4.86 -37.07
CA ARG A 292 16.87 -5.04 -38.39
C ARG A 292 18.38 -4.78 -38.34
N ARG A 293 18.83 -3.86 -37.49
CA ARG A 293 20.26 -3.62 -37.27
C ARG A 293 20.92 -4.74 -36.48
N ALA A 294 20.27 -5.20 -35.42
CA ALA A 294 20.77 -6.32 -34.61
C ALA A 294 20.93 -7.61 -35.44
N MET A 295 20.07 -7.85 -36.43
CA MET A 295 20.19 -9.01 -37.34
C MET A 295 21.31 -8.88 -38.41
N ARG A 296 21.89 -7.69 -38.59
CA ARG A 296 22.93 -7.41 -39.60
C ARG A 296 24.34 -7.30 -39.01
N GLN A 297 24.45 -7.31 -37.68
CA GLN A 297 25.71 -7.37 -36.93
C GLN A 297 26.01 -8.81 -36.54
#